data_AF-A0AAJ4XVS5-F1
#
_entry.id   AF-A0AAJ4XVS5-F1
#
_cell.length_a   1.000
_cell.length_b   1.000
_cell.length_c   1.000
_cell.angle_alpha   90.00
_cell.angle_beta   90.00
_cell.angle_gamma   90.00
#
_symmetry.space_group_name_H-M   'P 1'
#
loop_
_entity.id
_entity.type
_entity.pdbx_description
1 polymer ?
#
loop_
_entity_poly.entity_id
_entity_poly.type
_entity_poly.pdbx_seq_one_letter_code
_entity_poly.pdbx_strand_id
1 'polypeptide(L)'
;MHSLKRKVATAALVAGALFGSLAVPGTAYAANKYVQLKVCSGSTETVKFYFVGENQYGDWGGSRFWEIAPKGCTVAEGYWWIAGQSVEFHHRKPSTGWRWEPRLISANDTSNGATYQLYIG
;
A
#
# COMPACT_ATOMS: atom_id res chain seq x y z
N MET A 1 27.27 -40.68 31.83
CA MET A 1 27.85 -39.42 31.33
C MET A 1 27.06 -38.26 31.88
N HIS A 2 27.76 -37.16 32.19
CA HIS A 2 27.27 -35.97 32.84
C HIS A 2 25.93 -35.39 32.32
N SER A 3 25.11 -35.02 33.31
CA SER A 3 24.28 -33.81 33.45
C SER A 3 24.16 -32.81 32.29
N LEU A 4 22.90 -32.37 32.08
CA LEU A 4 22.42 -30.97 31.91
C LEU A 4 23.04 -30.14 30.75
N LYS A 5 22.26 -29.44 29.93
CA LYS A 5 21.52 -28.19 30.27
C LYS A 5 20.54 -27.89 29.11
N ARG A 6 19.22 -27.77 29.36
CA ARG A 6 18.48 -26.51 29.68
C ARG A 6 18.45 -25.56 28.45
N LYS A 7 17.32 -25.06 27.94
CA LYS A 7 16.28 -24.26 28.63
C LYS A 7 14.97 -24.22 27.81
N VAL A 8 13.82 -24.54 28.43
CA VAL A 8 12.71 -23.62 28.85
C VAL A 8 11.80 -23.24 27.66
N ALA A 9 10.64 -23.88 27.47
CA ALA A 9 9.31 -23.54 28.07
C ALA A 9 8.95 -22.06 27.81
N THR A 10 7.78 -21.66 27.29
CA THR A 10 6.41 -21.96 27.74
C THR A 10 5.50 -21.37 26.66
N ALA A 11 4.74 -22.18 25.90
CA ALA A 11 3.31 -22.43 26.08
C ALA A 11 2.44 -21.20 26.42
N ALA A 12 1.53 -20.84 25.52
CA ALA A 12 0.13 -20.56 25.89
C ALA A 12 -0.78 -20.71 24.66
N LEU A 13 -1.62 -21.75 24.73
CA LEU A 13 -2.73 -22.05 23.84
C LEU A 13 -3.86 -21.03 24.04
N VAL A 14 -4.62 -20.70 22.99
CA VAL A 14 -6.09 -20.76 23.08
C VAL A 14 -6.65 -21.26 21.75
N ALA A 15 -7.30 -22.42 21.85
CA ALA A 15 -8.11 -23.02 20.81
C ALA A 15 -9.47 -22.32 20.71
N GLY A 16 -9.99 -22.23 19.48
CA GLY A 16 -11.39 -21.94 19.19
C GLY A 16 -11.78 -22.69 17.94
N ALA A 17 -12.08 -23.97 18.06
CA ALA A 17 -12.73 -24.76 17.02
C ALA A 17 -14.24 -24.73 17.23
N LEU A 18 -14.99 -24.64 16.12
CA LEU A 18 -16.21 -25.38 15.79
C LEU A 18 -17.14 -24.50 14.94
N PHE A 19 -17.24 -24.79 13.64
CA PHE A 19 -18.47 -25.19 12.95
C PHE A 19 -18.16 -25.52 11.47
N GLY A 20 -18.34 -26.80 11.12
CA GLY A 20 -18.99 -27.27 9.90
C GLY A 20 -18.48 -26.82 8.52
N SER A 21 -17.87 -27.79 7.81
CA SER A 21 -17.92 -28.02 6.36
C SER A 21 -17.24 -27.03 5.40
N LEU A 22 -16.35 -27.64 4.60
CA LEU A 22 -15.68 -27.17 3.40
C LEU A 22 -14.54 -26.19 3.68
N ALA A 23 -13.37 -26.79 3.92
CA ALA A 23 -12.12 -26.28 3.39
C ALA A 23 -12.35 -25.92 1.92
N VAL A 24 -12.70 -24.66 1.66
CA VAL A 24 -12.46 -24.06 0.37
C VAL A 24 -10.96 -24.28 0.18
N PRO A 25 -10.50 -24.88 -0.93
CA PRO A 25 -9.10 -24.75 -1.26
C PRO A 25 -8.87 -23.25 -1.22
N GLY A 26 -8.09 -22.79 -0.24
CA GLY A 26 -7.47 -21.49 -0.35
C GLY A 26 -6.66 -21.62 -1.62
N THR A 27 -7.25 -21.21 -2.74
CA THR A 27 -6.50 -20.92 -3.93
C THR A 27 -5.39 -20.05 -3.40
N ALA A 28 -4.16 -20.56 -3.41
CA ALA A 28 -3.00 -19.72 -3.24
C ALA A 28 -3.18 -18.65 -4.32
N TYR A 29 -3.74 -17.51 -3.93
CA TYR A 29 -4.04 -16.43 -4.82
C TYR A 29 -2.67 -15.93 -5.23
N ALA A 30 -2.39 -15.93 -6.54
CA ALA A 30 -1.18 -15.31 -7.04
C ALA A 30 -1.14 -13.89 -6.46
N ALA A 31 -0.07 -13.61 -5.71
CA ALA A 31 0.12 -12.40 -4.93
C ALA A 31 -0.50 -11.17 -5.62
N ASN A 32 -1.33 -10.42 -4.88
CA ASN A 32 -1.92 -9.16 -5.33
C ASN A 32 -0.87 -8.35 -6.12
N LYS A 33 -1.17 -7.99 -7.37
CA LYS A 33 -0.27 -7.13 -8.16
C LYS A 33 -0.04 -5.86 -7.36
N TYR A 34 1.20 -5.42 -7.24
CA TYR A 34 1.53 -4.18 -6.55
C TYR A 34 2.18 -3.20 -7.50
N VAL A 35 1.94 -1.91 -7.27
CA VAL A 35 2.48 -0.83 -8.10
C VAL A 35 3.10 0.26 -7.27
N GLN A 36 4.06 0.94 -7.86
CA GLN A 36 4.60 2.19 -7.36
C GLN A 36 3.85 3.35 -8.01
N LEU A 37 3.50 4.38 -7.23
CA LEU A 37 2.75 5.52 -7.75
C LEU A 37 3.69 6.63 -8.20
N LYS A 38 3.47 7.15 -9.41
CA LYS A 38 4.10 8.38 -9.91
C LYS A 38 3.05 9.44 -10.05
N VAL A 39 3.28 10.62 -9.46
CA VAL A 39 2.34 11.73 -9.50
C VAL A 39 2.91 12.85 -10.33
N CYS A 40 2.19 13.27 -11.35
CA CYS A 40 2.51 14.42 -12.18
C CYS A 40 1.55 15.57 -11.87
N SER A 41 2.05 16.79 -11.80
CA SER A 41 1.25 17.98 -11.48
C SER A 41 1.34 19.01 -12.59
N GLY A 42 0.17 19.45 -13.07
CA GLY A 42 0.04 20.62 -13.94
C GLY A 42 0.11 21.95 -13.20
N SER A 43 0.35 21.97 -11.89
CA SER A 43 0.45 23.19 -11.09
C SER A 43 1.69 24.03 -11.41
N THR A 44 1.59 25.36 -11.31
CA THR A 44 2.75 26.28 -11.31
C THR A 44 3.38 26.45 -9.92
N GLU A 45 2.78 25.84 -8.90
CA GLU A 45 3.25 25.83 -7.52
C GLU A 45 3.76 24.44 -7.13
N THR A 46 4.68 24.37 -6.16
CA THR A 46 5.09 23.11 -5.54
C THR A 46 3.91 22.44 -4.85
N VAL A 47 3.65 21.17 -5.18
CA VAL A 47 2.54 20.40 -4.59
C VAL A 47 3.08 19.39 -3.60
N LYS A 48 2.54 19.37 -2.38
CA LYS A 48 2.83 18.30 -1.41
C LYS A 48 1.78 17.21 -1.52
N PHE A 49 2.17 15.94 -1.39
CA PHE A 49 1.21 14.84 -1.41
C PHE A 49 1.65 13.66 -0.55
N TYR A 50 0.67 12.81 -0.20
CA TYR A 50 0.86 11.50 0.39
C TYR A 50 -0.31 10.58 0.02
N PHE A 51 -0.13 9.29 0.25
CA PHE A 51 -1.15 8.27 0.01
C PHE A 51 -1.47 7.52 1.29
N VAL A 52 -2.69 7.00 1.38
CA VAL A 52 -3.10 6.01 2.39
C VAL A 52 -3.84 4.88 1.69
N GLY A 53 -3.58 3.62 2.06
CA GLY A 53 -4.26 2.48 1.45
C GLY A 53 -3.67 1.15 1.89
N GLU A 54 -4.03 0.08 1.19
CA GLU A 54 -3.49 -1.26 1.42
C GLU A 54 -2.19 -1.47 0.64
N ASN A 55 -1.12 -1.80 1.36
CA ASN A 55 0.21 -2.00 0.80
C ASN A 55 0.42 -3.43 0.28
N GLN A 56 1.59 -3.72 -0.30
CA GLN A 56 1.93 -5.04 -0.83
C GLN A 56 1.94 -6.19 0.19
N TYR A 57 1.92 -5.88 1.49
CA TYR A 57 1.86 -6.85 2.59
C TYR A 57 0.43 -7.07 3.11
N GLY A 58 -0.56 -6.36 2.56
CA GLY A 58 -1.95 -6.40 3.03
C GLY A 58 -2.22 -5.49 4.23
N ASP A 59 -1.25 -4.65 4.60
CA ASP A 59 -1.42 -3.71 5.71
C ASP A 59 -1.98 -2.38 5.21
N TRP A 60 -2.96 -1.84 5.94
CA TRP A 60 -3.46 -0.49 5.71
C TRP A 60 -2.52 0.56 6.34
N GLY A 61 -1.95 1.44 5.54
CA GLY A 61 -0.95 2.41 6.00
C GLY A 61 -0.80 3.64 5.12
N GLY A 62 -0.05 4.63 5.62
CA GLY A 62 0.23 5.88 4.93
C GLY A 62 1.66 5.95 4.39
N SER A 63 1.86 6.66 3.27
CA SER A 63 3.19 7.02 2.81
C SER A 63 3.78 8.18 3.59
N ARG A 64 5.09 8.39 3.44
CA ARG A 64 5.69 9.70 3.74
C ARG A 64 5.10 10.80 2.86
N PHE A 65 5.37 12.05 3.24
CA PHE A 65 5.11 13.20 2.39
C PHE A 65 6.16 13.33 1.28
N TRP A 66 5.67 13.72 0.12
CA TRP A 66 6.45 14.00 -1.07
C TRP A 66 6.14 15.40 -1.58
N GLU A 67 7.04 15.94 -2.38
CA GLU A 67 6.86 17.22 -3.06
C GLU A 67 7.03 17.02 -4.57
N ILE A 68 6.22 17.74 -5.34
CA ILE A 68 6.30 17.81 -6.81
C ILE A 68 6.66 19.25 -7.14
N ALA A 69 7.78 19.44 -7.84
CA ALA A 69 8.14 20.74 -8.37
C ALA A 69 7.07 21.26 -9.36
N PRO A 70 6.96 22.58 -9.58
CA PRO A 70 6.07 23.14 -10.59
C PRO A 70 6.19 22.43 -11.94
N LYS A 71 5.05 22.04 -12.53
CA LYS A 71 4.96 21.32 -13.81
C LYS A 71 5.77 20.01 -13.88
N GLY A 72 6.05 19.40 -12.72
CA GLY A 72 6.90 18.22 -12.59
C GLY A 72 6.15 16.93 -12.29
N CYS A 73 6.93 15.85 -12.11
CA CYS A 73 6.45 14.57 -11.61
C CYS A 73 7.38 14.04 -10.51
N THR A 74 6.81 13.34 -9.53
CA THR A 74 7.56 12.67 -8.46
C THR A 74 7.08 11.24 -8.31
N VAL A 75 8.02 10.31 -8.17
CA VAL A 75 7.73 8.89 -7.89
C VAL A 75 7.72 8.69 -6.37
N ALA A 76 6.69 8.04 -5.85
CA ALA A 76 6.58 7.68 -4.44
C ALA A 76 7.40 6.42 -4.14
N GLU A 77 8.73 6.53 -4.24
CA GLU A 77 9.64 5.40 -4.11
C GLU A 77 9.60 4.75 -2.72
N GLY A 78 9.77 3.42 -2.69
CA GLY A 78 9.75 2.63 -1.45
C GLY A 78 8.35 2.30 -0.91
N TYR A 79 7.28 2.79 -1.55
CA TYR A 79 5.90 2.46 -1.21
C TYR A 79 5.22 1.75 -2.39
N TRP A 80 4.58 0.62 -2.10
CA TRP A 80 3.91 -0.22 -3.08
C TRP A 80 2.48 -0.49 -2.63
N TRP A 81 1.54 -0.35 -3.57
CA TRP A 81 0.11 -0.42 -3.29
C TRP A 81 -0.53 -1.51 -4.12
N ILE A 82 -1.53 -2.18 -3.55
CA ILE A 82 -2.26 -3.24 -4.26
C ILE A 82 -3.04 -2.65 -5.43
N ALA A 83 -2.84 -3.22 -6.61
CA ALA A 83 -3.66 -2.92 -7.78
C ALA A 83 -5.03 -3.61 -7.66
N GLY A 84 -6.05 -2.97 -8.21
CA GLY A 84 -7.46 -3.35 -8.06
C GLY A 84 -8.12 -2.73 -6.83
N GLN A 85 -7.36 -1.99 -6.02
CA GLN A 85 -7.83 -1.28 -4.83
C GLN A 85 -7.72 0.23 -5.01
N SER A 86 -8.47 0.99 -4.22
CA SER A 86 -8.34 2.44 -4.15
C SER A 86 -7.35 2.86 -3.09
N VAL A 87 -6.53 3.86 -3.41
CA VAL A 87 -5.77 4.62 -2.41
C VAL A 87 -6.46 5.95 -2.15
N GLU A 88 -6.38 6.41 -0.90
CA GLU A 88 -6.66 7.79 -0.55
C GLU A 88 -5.50 8.67 -1.02
N PHE A 89 -5.78 9.55 -1.97
CA PHE A 89 -4.78 10.48 -2.48
C PHE A 89 -4.99 11.87 -1.87
N HIS A 90 -4.05 12.26 -1.02
CA HIS A 90 -4.05 13.54 -0.35
C HIS A 90 -3.00 14.46 -0.98
N HIS A 91 -3.39 15.64 -1.42
CA HIS A 91 -2.48 16.61 -2.01
C HIS A 91 -2.78 18.04 -1.57
N ARG A 92 -1.77 18.90 -1.58
CA ARG A 92 -1.88 20.31 -1.19
C ARG A 92 -1.16 21.20 -2.18
N LYS A 93 -1.90 22.13 -2.76
CA LYS A 93 -1.33 23.32 -3.40
C LYS A 93 -1.33 24.48 -2.39
N PRO A 94 -0.26 25.28 -2.30
CA PRO A 94 -0.21 26.46 -1.42
C PRO A 94 -1.46 27.36 -1.52
N SER A 95 -1.96 27.61 -2.72
CA SER A 95 -3.13 28.48 -2.96
C SER A 95 -4.49 27.90 -2.59
N THR A 96 -4.66 26.57 -2.59
CA THR A 96 -5.98 25.93 -2.41
C THR A 96 -6.10 25.05 -1.17
N GLY A 97 -5.00 24.85 -0.44
CA GLY A 97 -4.98 24.02 0.76
C GLY A 97 -4.98 22.52 0.46
N TRP A 98 -5.28 21.72 1.49
CA TRP A 98 -5.36 20.26 1.38
C TRP A 98 -6.63 19.83 0.67
N ARG A 99 -6.48 18.83 -0.21
CA ARG A 99 -7.55 18.13 -0.89
C ARG A 99 -7.32 16.63 -0.79
N TRP A 100 -8.41 15.90 -0.81
CA TRP A 100 -8.43 14.46 -0.79
C TRP A 100 -9.35 13.93 -1.88
N GLU A 101 -8.92 12.87 -2.54
CA GLU A 101 -9.73 12.12 -3.50
C GLU A 101 -9.37 10.63 -3.48
N PRO A 102 -10.33 9.71 -3.62
CA PRO A 102 -10.03 8.30 -3.82
C PRO A 102 -9.50 8.07 -5.25
N ARG A 103 -8.42 7.31 -5.38
CA ARG A 103 -7.81 6.94 -6.67
C ARG A 103 -7.76 5.43 -6.81
N LEU A 104 -8.54 4.89 -7.75
CA LEU A 104 -8.47 3.47 -8.10
C LEU A 104 -7.15 3.18 -8.84
N ILE A 105 -6.43 2.17 -8.39
CA ILE A 105 -5.31 1.59 -9.12
C ILE A 105 -5.89 0.46 -9.97
N SER A 106 -5.88 0.59 -11.29
CA SER A 106 -6.41 -0.47 -12.16
C SER A 106 -5.52 -1.72 -12.13
N ALA A 107 -6.08 -2.87 -11.74
CA ALA A 107 -5.39 -4.17 -11.85
C ALA A 107 -5.26 -4.67 -13.29
N ASN A 108 -6.18 -4.25 -14.17
CA ASN A 108 -6.25 -4.71 -15.56
C ASN A 108 -5.22 -3.99 -16.43
N ASP A 109 -4.98 -2.71 -16.15
CA ASP A 109 -4.10 -1.85 -16.93
C ASP A 109 -2.66 -1.80 -16.38
N THR A 110 -2.33 -2.70 -15.44
CA THR A 110 -1.02 -2.69 -14.79
C THR A 110 -0.41 -4.09 -14.67
N SER A 111 0.92 -4.14 -14.81
CA SER A 111 1.73 -5.31 -14.51
C SER A 111 2.22 -5.25 -13.06
N ASN A 112 2.56 -6.41 -12.49
CA ASN A 112 3.13 -6.46 -11.15
C ASN A 112 4.49 -5.74 -11.10
N GLY A 113 4.71 -4.91 -10.08
CA GLY A 113 5.93 -4.10 -9.94
C GLY A 113 5.98 -2.87 -10.86
N ALA A 114 4.88 -2.53 -11.54
CA ALA A 114 4.84 -1.39 -12.46
C ALA A 114 4.80 -0.04 -11.74
N THR A 115 5.07 1.02 -12.51
CA THR A 115 4.76 2.39 -12.11
C THR A 115 3.41 2.80 -12.67
N TYR A 116 2.47 3.17 -11.79
CA TYR A 116 1.15 3.67 -12.14
C TYR A 116 1.11 5.20 -12.00
N GLN A 117 0.73 5.90 -13.08
CA GLN A 117 0.81 7.35 -13.13
C GLN A 117 -0.53 8.01 -12.79
N LEU A 118 -0.50 8.95 -11.85
CA LEU A 118 -1.61 9.81 -11.44
C LEU A 118 -1.32 11.25 -11.84
N TYR A 119 -2.38 12.01 -12.12
CA TYR A 119 -2.29 13.41 -12.53
C TYR A 119 -3.09 14.33 -11.60
N ILE A 120 -2.46 15.43 -11.20
CA ILE A 120 -3.06 16.58 -10.53
C ILE A 120 -3.24 17.69 -11.57
N GLY A 121 -4.48 18.13 -11.81
CA GLY A 121 -4.79 19.33 -12.59
C GLY A 121 -4.59 20.58 -11.75
#